data_AF-A0A9Q9XPA9-F1
#
_entry.id   AF-A0A9Q9XPA9-F1
#
_cell.length_a   1.000
_cell.length_b   1.000
_cell.length_c   1.000
_cell.angle_alpha   90.00
_cell.angle_beta   90.00
_cell.angle_gamma   90.00
#
_symmetry.space_group_name_H-M   'P 1'
#
loop_
_entity.id
_entity.type
_entity.pdbx_description
1 polymer ?
#
loop_
_entity_poly.entity_id
_entity_poly.type
_entity_poly.pdbx_seq_one_letter_code
_entity_poly.pdbx_strand_id
1 'polypeptide(L)'
;MRSVMSANAVSCTIKSPVALQIGDAVSDSSRPGVYITDITLAEPVNIQEISFKNYYTAYLTVRLQRREDGSAKWVTCLRNYCLMSNPHAEDGSHDYFSIYRHQMLTEPDNVTTVRLILRQPSSEWLNFSIEEINIHPCAKEDSERDVPAWISTLTPVEEPLDLNHCGHVPVPIQLSFALEM
;
A
#
# COMPACT_ATOMS: atom_id res chain seq x y z
N MET A 1 -12.77 -22.81 -0.77
CA MET A 1 -11.66 -22.36 0.10
C MET A 1 -10.75 -21.48 -0.74
N ARG A 2 -10.75 -20.16 -0.54
CA ARG A 2 -9.82 -19.25 -1.23
C ARG A 2 -8.47 -19.34 -0.51
N SER A 3 -7.43 -19.72 -1.24
CA SER A 3 -6.06 -19.73 -0.75
C SER A 3 -5.67 -18.29 -0.39
N VAL A 4 -5.37 -18.04 0.89
CA VAL A 4 -4.71 -16.81 1.32
C VAL A 4 -3.28 -16.93 0.81
N MET A 5 -2.98 -16.29 -0.32
CA MET A 5 -1.60 -16.15 -0.76
C MET A 5 -0.88 -15.29 0.28
N SER A 6 -0.10 -15.94 1.13
CA SER A 6 0.86 -15.28 2.01
C SER A 6 1.95 -14.68 1.12
N ALA A 7 1.74 -13.44 0.66
CA ALA A 7 2.78 -12.65 0.04
C ALA A 7 3.87 -12.40 1.10
N ASN A 8 5.00 -13.09 0.98
CA ASN A 8 6.09 -12.99 1.95
C ASN A 8 6.58 -11.53 2.06
N ALA A 9 6.79 -11.07 3.30
CA ALA A 9 7.33 -9.73 3.56
C ALA A 9 8.75 -9.59 2.98
N VAL A 10 9.10 -8.37 2.57
CA VAL A 10 10.41 -8.04 1.99
C VAL A 10 11.49 -8.01 3.07
N SER A 11 12.67 -8.56 2.77
CA SER A 11 13.86 -8.40 3.60
C SER A 11 14.30 -6.94 3.65
N CYS A 12 14.42 -6.37 4.85
CA CYS A 12 14.79 -4.97 5.04
C CYS A 12 15.67 -4.77 6.27
N THR A 13 16.42 -3.66 6.29
CA THR A 13 17.17 -3.20 7.46
C THR A 13 16.49 -1.95 8.02
N ILE A 14 16.04 -2.02 9.27
CA ILE A 14 15.43 -0.90 9.98
C ILE A 14 16.53 -0.18 10.76
N LYS A 15 16.75 1.10 10.46
CA LYS A 15 17.66 1.94 11.25
C LYS A 15 16.98 2.33 12.56
N SER A 16 17.77 2.52 13.62
CA SER A 16 17.27 3.02 14.90
C SER A 16 16.56 4.37 14.73
N PRO A 17 15.43 4.61 15.42
CA PRO A 17 14.73 5.88 15.36
C PRO A 17 15.63 7.06 15.76
N VAL A 18 15.62 8.11 14.94
CA VAL A 18 16.35 9.35 15.19
C VAL A 18 15.37 10.44 15.63
N ALA A 19 15.62 10.99 16.80
CA ALA A 19 14.93 12.15 17.35
C ALA A 19 15.15 13.40 16.49
N LEU A 20 14.08 14.10 16.09
CA LEU A 20 14.20 15.45 15.53
C LEU A 20 14.13 16.49 16.65
N GLN A 21 15.24 17.17 16.91
CA GLN A 21 15.28 18.35 17.78
C GLN A 21 15.34 19.63 16.93
N ILE A 22 14.54 20.62 17.30
CA ILE A 22 14.54 21.95 16.67
C ILE A 22 14.96 22.95 17.75
N GLY A 23 16.25 23.32 17.79
CA GLY A 23 16.80 24.28 18.76
C GLY A 23 18.30 24.10 18.99
N ASP A 24 18.98 25.17 19.42
CA ASP A 24 20.38 25.10 19.85
C ASP A 24 20.47 24.38 21.20
N ALA A 25 21.50 23.56 21.39
CA ALA A 25 21.57 22.51 22.41
C ALA A 25 21.83 23.03 23.85
N VAL A 26 21.18 24.12 24.26
CA VAL A 26 21.36 24.73 25.58
C VAL A 26 20.00 25.17 26.12
N SER A 27 19.32 24.27 26.84
CA SER A 27 18.41 24.47 27.99
C SER A 27 17.39 23.32 28.06
N ASP A 28 17.53 22.48 29.09
CA ASP A 28 16.54 21.58 29.70
C ASP A 28 15.50 20.84 28.83
N SER A 29 15.66 19.52 28.78
CA SER A 29 14.55 18.53 28.76
C SER A 29 13.54 18.55 27.61
N SER A 30 13.82 19.24 26.49
CA SER A 30 12.94 19.21 25.32
C SER A 30 12.99 17.83 24.63
N ARG A 31 12.07 16.95 25.04
CA ARG A 31 11.89 15.64 24.41
C ARG A 31 11.24 15.83 23.04
N PRO A 32 11.79 15.20 22.00
CA PRO A 32 11.33 15.42 20.64
C PRO A 32 9.97 14.75 20.45
N GLY A 33 8.93 15.53 20.16
CA GLY A 33 7.61 15.02 19.76
C GLY A 33 7.59 14.40 18.36
N VAL A 34 8.77 14.21 17.74
CA VAL A 34 8.94 13.66 16.40
C VAL A 34 10.14 12.71 16.33
N TYR A 35 9.91 11.48 15.84
CA TYR A 35 10.95 10.51 15.54
C TYR A 35 10.95 10.14 14.06
N ILE A 36 12.12 9.86 13.49
CA ILE A 36 12.28 9.37 12.12
C ILE A 36 12.91 7.98 12.13
N THR A 37 12.28 7.05 11.41
CA THR A 37 12.81 5.70 11.19
C THR A 37 12.98 5.49 9.69
N ASP A 38 14.20 5.17 9.26
CA ASP A 38 14.50 4.81 7.87
C ASP A 38 14.61 3.29 7.74
N ILE A 39 13.93 2.73 6.76
CA ILE A 39 13.91 1.31 6.43
C ILE A 39 14.49 1.16 5.03
N THR A 40 15.69 0.60 4.94
CA THR A 40 16.35 0.33 3.65
C THR A 40 15.97 -1.06 3.16
N LEU A 41 15.49 -1.14 1.93
CA LEU A 41 15.14 -2.40 1.28
C LEU A 41 16.39 -3.00 0.61
N ALA A 42 16.49 -4.33 0.60
CA ALA A 42 17.63 -5.02 -0.02
C ALA A 42 17.73 -4.77 -1.54
N GLU A 43 16.58 -4.64 -2.19
CA GLU A 43 16.44 -4.31 -3.60
C GLU A 43 15.27 -3.33 -3.81
N PRO A 44 15.21 -2.62 -4.96
CA PRO A 44 14.07 -1.79 -5.29
C PRO A 44 12.78 -2.61 -5.38
N VAL A 45 11.71 -2.18 -4.69
CA VAL A 45 10.43 -2.89 -4.64
C VAL A 45 9.27 -1.98 -5.03
N ASN A 46 8.29 -2.56 -5.72
CA ASN A 46 6.96 -1.96 -5.87
C ASN A 46 6.12 -2.39 -4.68
N ILE A 47 5.70 -1.45 -3.82
CA ILE A 47 5.04 -1.78 -2.56
C ILE A 47 3.53 -1.96 -2.79
N GLN A 48 2.97 -3.03 -2.22
CA GLN A 48 1.52 -3.26 -2.14
C GLN A 48 0.94 -2.79 -0.82
N GLU A 49 1.63 -3.07 0.27
CA GLU A 49 1.14 -2.85 1.63
C GLU A 49 2.32 -2.60 2.58
N ILE A 50 2.14 -1.67 3.50
CA ILE A 50 2.99 -1.48 4.67
C ILE A 50 2.12 -1.75 5.89
N SER A 51 2.42 -2.80 6.64
CA SER A 51 1.72 -3.14 7.87
C SER A 51 2.64 -2.99 9.07
N PHE A 52 2.06 -2.62 10.21
CA PHE A 52 2.81 -2.39 11.45
C PHE A 52 1.89 -2.36 12.65
N LYS A 53 2.49 -2.48 13.84
CA LYS A 53 1.82 -2.25 15.12
C LYS A 53 2.16 -0.85 15.64
N ASN A 54 1.15 -0.08 16.02
CA ASN A 54 1.37 1.20 16.66
C ASN A 54 1.95 1.00 18.07
N TYR A 55 2.77 1.95 18.52
CA TYR A 55 3.15 2.08 19.92
C TYR A 55 3.12 3.57 20.30
N TYR A 56 1.95 4.04 20.69
CA TYR A 56 1.69 5.43 21.11
C TYR A 56 2.06 6.51 20.06
N THR A 57 2.15 6.20 18.76
CA THR A 57 2.30 7.24 17.73
C THR A 57 0.92 7.78 17.38
N ALA A 58 0.72 9.10 17.44
CA ALA A 58 -0.56 9.71 17.08
C ALA A 58 -0.70 9.94 15.57
N TYR A 59 0.37 10.41 14.93
CA TYR A 59 0.37 10.71 13.49
C TYR A 59 1.59 10.12 12.79
N LEU A 60 1.37 9.56 11.61
CA LEU A 60 2.39 9.00 10.74
C LEU A 60 2.46 9.74 9.40
N THR A 61 3.65 10.12 8.98
CA THR A 61 3.94 10.53 7.60
C THR A 61 4.93 9.53 7.00
N VAL A 62 4.63 9.04 5.80
CA VAL A 62 5.49 8.09 5.08
C VAL A 62 6.07 8.78 3.85
N ARG A 63 7.40 8.74 3.74
CA ARG A 63 8.14 9.17 2.55
C ARG A 63 8.86 7.99 1.93
N LEU A 64 8.92 7.96 0.61
CA LEU A 64 9.58 6.91 -0.16
C LEU A 64 10.75 7.52 -0.92
N GLN A 65 11.91 6.89 -0.84
CA GLN A 65 12.99 7.13 -1.78
C GLN A 65 12.83 6.14 -2.93
N ARG A 66 12.70 6.66 -4.15
CA ARG A 66 12.51 5.86 -5.37
C ARG A 66 13.68 6.08 -6.31
N ARG A 67 14.01 5.06 -7.11
CA ARG A 67 14.94 5.20 -8.23
C ARG A 67 14.17 5.60 -9.49
N GLU A 68 14.48 6.77 -10.03
CA GLU A 68 13.86 7.34 -11.23
C GLU A 68 14.98 7.95 -12.10
N ASP A 69 15.09 7.49 -13.34
CA ASP A 69 16.10 7.94 -14.32
C ASP A 69 17.56 7.91 -13.80
N GLY A 70 17.90 6.89 -13.02
CA GLY A 70 19.23 6.73 -12.41
C GLY A 70 19.50 7.62 -11.19
N SER A 71 18.54 8.46 -10.79
CA SER A 71 18.62 9.30 -9.59
C SER A 71 17.71 8.79 -8.47
N ALA A 72 18.05 9.13 -7.23
CA ALA A 72 17.23 8.79 -6.06
C ALA A 72 16.42 10.02 -5.62
N LYS A 73 15.09 9.92 -5.63
CA LYS A 73 14.18 11.02 -5.29
C LYS A 73 13.28 10.66 -4.12
N TRP A 74 13.14 11.59 -3.17
CA TRP A 74 12.19 11.45 -2.06
C TRP A 74 10.82 12.01 -2.43
N VAL A 75 9.78 11.22 -2.23
CA VAL A 75 8.38 11.61 -2.38
C VAL A 75 7.61 11.33 -1.09
N THR A 76 6.53 12.08 -0.84
CA THR A 76 5.64 11.81 0.30
C THR A 76 4.46 10.99 -0.22
N CYS A 77 4.29 9.76 0.26
CA CYS A 77 3.20 8.88 -0.17
C CYS A 77 2.04 8.86 0.82
N LEU A 78 2.27 9.26 2.08
CA LEU A 78 1.22 9.39 3.09
C LEU A 78 1.59 10.54 4.03
N ARG A 79 0.63 11.41 4.36
CA ARG A 79 0.88 12.61 5.17
C ARG A 79 -0.08 12.69 6.35
N ASN A 80 0.46 12.84 7.55
CA ASN A 80 -0.29 13.01 8.81
C ASN A 80 -1.44 11.99 8.97
N TYR A 81 -1.21 10.73 8.63
CA TYR A 81 -2.17 9.67 8.84
C TYR A 81 -2.41 9.48 10.33
N CYS A 82 -3.68 9.55 10.74
CA CYS A 82 -4.09 9.48 12.12
C CYS A 82 -4.08 8.02 12.59
N LEU A 83 -3.27 7.71 13.60
CA LEU A 83 -3.20 6.40 14.25
C LEU A 83 -3.91 6.39 15.60
N MET A 84 -4.10 7.55 16.23
CA MET A 84 -4.82 7.69 17.49
C MET A 84 -5.86 8.79 17.35
N SER A 85 -7.15 8.46 17.51
CA SER A 85 -8.25 9.42 17.43
C SER A 85 -8.13 10.55 18.46
N ASN A 86 -7.59 10.24 19.64
CA ASN A 86 -7.19 11.21 20.64
C ASN A 86 -5.72 10.98 21.04
N PRO A 87 -4.79 11.87 20.69
CA PRO A 87 -3.37 11.73 21.03
C PRO A 87 -3.08 11.64 22.53
N HIS A 88 -4.00 12.07 23.40
CA HIS A 88 -3.84 12.05 24.87
C HIS A 88 -4.49 10.83 25.54
N ALA A 89 -5.10 9.92 24.77
CA ALA A 89 -5.70 8.69 25.27
C ALA A 89 -4.91 7.46 24.80
N GLU A 90 -5.15 6.30 25.40
CA GLU A 90 -4.50 5.04 25.01
C GLU A 90 -5.15 4.39 23.78
N ASP A 91 -6.36 4.79 23.42
CA ASP A 91 -7.11 4.20 22.30
C ASP A 91 -6.35 4.33 20.96
N GLY A 92 -6.21 3.21 20.25
CA GLY A 92 -5.43 3.10 19.01
C GLY A 92 -3.91 3.01 19.18
N SER A 93 -3.38 3.12 20.41
CA SER A 93 -1.94 3.16 20.66
C SER A 93 -1.21 1.82 20.41
N HIS A 94 -1.93 0.70 20.45
CA HIS A 94 -1.40 -0.67 20.25
C HIS A 94 -2.05 -1.40 19.06
N ASP A 95 -2.81 -0.68 18.25
CA ASP A 95 -3.55 -1.26 17.13
C ASP A 95 -2.61 -1.64 15.98
N TYR A 96 -3.04 -2.62 15.19
CA TYR A 96 -2.40 -2.98 13.92
C TYR A 96 -2.98 -2.16 12.78
N PHE A 97 -2.09 -1.62 11.95
CA PHE A 97 -2.44 -0.83 10.78
C PHE A 97 -1.86 -1.45 9.53
N SER A 98 -2.62 -1.31 8.44
CA SER A 98 -2.20 -1.65 7.08
C SER A 98 -2.45 -0.47 6.15
N ILE A 99 -1.40 0.04 5.53
CA ILE A 99 -1.47 1.08 4.49
C ILE A 99 -1.30 0.39 3.14
N TYR A 100 -2.37 0.35 2.38
CA TYR A 100 -2.38 -0.24 1.05
C TYR A 100 -1.98 0.76 -0.04
N ARG A 101 -1.46 0.25 -1.15
CA ARG A 101 -1.04 1.01 -2.34
C ARG A 101 -2.08 2.04 -2.77
N HIS A 102 -3.37 1.67 -2.82
CA HIS A 102 -4.44 2.56 -3.29
C HIS A 102 -4.74 3.73 -2.33
N GLN A 103 -4.26 3.68 -1.08
CA GLN A 103 -4.39 4.76 -0.11
C GLN A 103 -3.23 5.77 -0.20
N MET A 104 -2.20 5.47 -0.99
CA MET A 104 -1.01 6.32 -1.12
C MET A 104 -1.20 7.43 -2.15
N LEU A 105 -0.66 8.61 -1.86
CA LEU A 105 -0.71 9.81 -2.70
C LEU A 105 0.11 9.70 -4.00
N THR A 106 1.02 8.73 -4.06
CA THR A 106 1.92 8.50 -5.19
C THR A 106 2.12 7.01 -5.36
N GLU A 107 2.33 6.56 -6.60
CA GLU A 107 2.67 5.16 -6.86
C GLU A 107 3.99 4.77 -6.15
N PRO A 108 3.95 3.76 -5.27
CA PRO A 108 5.10 3.34 -4.48
C PRO A 108 5.97 2.33 -5.25
N ASP A 109 6.44 2.72 -6.43
CA ASP A 109 7.26 1.88 -7.31
C ASP A 109 8.75 2.19 -7.22
N ASN A 110 9.57 1.17 -7.52
CA ASN A 110 11.03 1.26 -7.47
C ASN A 110 11.57 1.86 -6.16
N VAL A 111 10.93 1.54 -5.03
CA VAL A 111 11.26 2.08 -3.72
C VAL A 111 12.52 1.41 -3.19
N THR A 112 13.49 2.19 -2.77
CA THR A 112 14.74 1.71 -2.15
C THR A 112 14.77 1.95 -0.65
N THR A 113 14.05 2.96 -0.16
CA THR A 113 14.00 3.28 1.27
C THR A 113 12.64 3.86 1.64
N VAL A 114 12.09 3.40 2.77
CA VAL A 114 10.88 3.94 3.38
C VAL A 114 11.28 4.74 4.61
N ARG A 115 10.83 5.99 4.70
CA ARG A 115 11.03 6.87 5.86
C ARG A 115 9.71 7.05 6.56
N LEU A 116 9.63 6.59 7.81
CA LEU A 116 8.52 6.81 8.71
C LEU A 116 8.83 8.04 9.58
N ILE A 117 7.96 9.03 9.57
CA ILE A 117 8.04 10.21 10.43
C ILE A 117 6.89 10.12 11.41
N LEU A 118 7.24 9.78 12.66
CA LEU A 118 6.32 9.55 13.76
C LEU A 118 6.13 10.85 14.52
N ARG A 119 4.90 11.22 14.86
CA ARG A 119 4.61 12.41 15.66
C ARG A 119 3.67 12.07 16.80
N GLN A 120 4.00 12.58 17.98
CA GLN A 120 3.17 12.48 19.17
C GLN A 120 3.13 13.85 19.87
N PRO A 121 2.01 14.59 19.77
CA PRO A 121 1.88 15.90 20.41
C PRO A 121 1.59 15.84 21.91
N SER A 122 1.16 14.68 22.44
CA SER A 122 0.88 14.52 23.87
C SER A 122 2.16 14.45 24.70
N SER A 123 2.18 15.17 25.83
CA SER A 123 3.22 15.08 26.84
C SER A 123 3.18 13.78 27.66
N GLU A 124 2.04 13.10 27.67
CA GLU A 124 1.85 11.85 28.43
C GLU A 124 2.69 10.70 27.83
N TRP A 125 2.91 10.72 26.52
CA TRP A 125 3.55 9.64 25.77
C TRP A 125 5.00 9.99 25.41
N LEU A 126 5.88 9.83 26.38
CA LEU A 126 7.30 10.16 26.24
C LEU A 126 8.10 9.15 25.41
N ASN A 127 7.59 7.93 25.25
CA ASN A 127 8.17 6.88 24.43
C ASN A 127 7.10 6.44 23.44
N PHE A 128 7.33 6.70 22.16
CA PHE A 128 6.45 6.27 21.08
C PHE A 128 7.28 5.80 19.89
N SER A 129 6.74 4.81 19.20
CA SER A 129 7.38 4.14 18.07
C SER A 129 6.33 3.45 17.20
N ILE A 130 6.81 2.71 16.23
CA ILE A 130 6.04 1.73 15.47
C ILE A 130 6.84 0.43 15.52
N GLU A 131 6.16 -0.69 15.70
CA GLU A 131 6.74 -2.02 15.88
C GLU A 131 6.22 -2.98 14.78
N GLU A 132 6.80 -4.18 14.70
CA GLU A 132 6.32 -5.27 13.83
C GLU A 132 6.12 -4.84 12.37
N ILE A 133 7.04 -4.03 11.85
CA ILE A 133 6.91 -3.44 10.51
C ILE A 133 7.15 -4.50 9.45
N ASN A 134 6.17 -4.67 8.56
CA ASN A 134 6.24 -5.53 7.39
C ASN A 134 5.92 -4.74 6.13
N ILE A 135 6.69 -4.97 5.07
CA ILE A 135 6.48 -4.38 3.75
C ILE A 135 6.20 -5.53 2.80
N HIS A 136 5.05 -5.53 2.15
CA HIS A 136 4.66 -6.56 1.20
C HIS A 136 4.79 -6.02 -0.23
N PRO A 137 5.44 -6.77 -1.14
CA PRO A 137 5.61 -6.34 -2.51
C PRO A 137 4.28 -6.48 -3.28
N CYS A 138 4.07 -5.62 -4.27
CA CYS A 138 3.08 -5.85 -5.32
C CYS A 138 3.49 -7.09 -6.07
N ALA A 139 2.57 -8.06 -6.15
CA ALA A 139 2.76 -9.21 -7.03
C ALA A 139 3.08 -8.64 -8.42
N LYS A 140 4.25 -8.99 -8.95
CA LYS A 140 4.47 -8.80 -10.38
C LYS A 140 3.35 -9.62 -11.01
N GLU A 141 2.41 -8.96 -11.68
CA GLU A 141 1.77 -9.64 -12.79
C GLU A 141 2.93 -9.89 -13.75
N ASP A 142 3.54 -11.07 -13.64
CA ASP A 142 4.26 -11.64 -14.76
C ASP A 142 3.29 -11.48 -15.92
N SER A 143 3.63 -10.54 -16.80
CA SER A 143 2.79 -10.11 -17.91
C SER A 143 2.83 -11.17 -19.01
N GLU A 144 2.77 -12.42 -18.59
CA GLU A 144 2.52 -13.66 -19.30
C GLU A 144 1.82 -14.56 -18.28
N ARG A 145 0.65 -14.13 -17.77
CA ARG A 145 -0.41 -15.13 -17.60
C ARG A 145 -0.71 -15.61 -19.02
N ASP A 146 0.10 -16.59 -19.42
CA ASP A 146 -0.14 -17.51 -20.51
C ASP A 146 -1.60 -17.90 -20.35
N VAL A 147 -2.47 -17.22 -21.10
CA VAL A 147 -3.90 -17.53 -21.10
C VAL A 147 -3.90 -18.95 -21.62
N PRO A 148 -4.17 -19.95 -20.77
CA PRO A 148 -3.92 -21.32 -21.18
C PRO A 148 -4.79 -21.57 -22.40
N ALA A 149 -4.19 -22.06 -23.49
CA ALA A 149 -4.73 -22.00 -24.85
C ALA A 149 -6.19 -22.50 -24.99
N TRP A 150 -6.68 -23.29 -24.02
CA TRP A 150 -8.08 -23.69 -23.91
C TRP A 150 -9.07 -22.52 -23.74
N ILE A 151 -8.69 -21.40 -23.11
CA ILE A 151 -9.57 -20.22 -22.98
C ILE A 151 -9.65 -19.45 -24.31
N SER A 152 -8.57 -19.47 -25.11
CA SER A 152 -8.58 -18.92 -26.48
C SER A 152 -9.40 -19.77 -27.46
N THR A 153 -9.81 -20.98 -27.06
CA THR A 153 -10.54 -21.95 -27.89
C THR A 153 -12.05 -21.93 -27.66
N LEU A 154 -12.59 -20.96 -26.90
CA LEU A 154 -14.04 -20.71 -26.91
C LEU A 154 -14.44 -19.95 -28.18
N THR A 155 -14.15 -20.54 -29.34
CA THR A 155 -14.96 -20.32 -30.53
C THR A 155 -16.34 -20.91 -30.24
N PRO A 156 -17.44 -20.23 -30.59
CA PRO A 156 -18.77 -20.84 -30.51
C PRO A 156 -18.71 -22.18 -31.24
N VAL A 157 -19.13 -23.26 -30.59
CA VAL A 157 -19.40 -24.53 -31.27
C VAL A 157 -20.42 -24.20 -32.37
N GLU A 158 -19.97 -24.15 -33.62
CA GLU A 158 -20.84 -24.24 -34.77
C GLU A 158 -21.37 -25.68 -34.77
N GLU A 159 -22.63 -25.81 -34.34
CA GLU A 159 -23.47 -26.99 -34.61
C GLU A 159 -23.40 -27.31 -36.11
N PRO A 160 -23.12 -28.55 -36.53
CA PRO A 160 -23.15 -28.90 -37.93
C PRO A 160 -24.59 -28.77 -38.44
N LEU A 161 -24.79 -27.81 -39.35
CA LEU A 161 -26.01 -27.62 -40.12
C LEU A 161 -26.29 -28.86 -40.98
N ASP A 162 -27.25 -29.68 -40.56
CA ASP A 162 -28.00 -30.50 -41.49
C ASP A 162 -28.89 -29.56 -42.33
N LEU A 163 -28.48 -29.37 -43.59
CA LEU A 163 -29.27 -28.74 -44.62
C LEU A 163 -30.62 -29.45 -44.74
N ASN A 164 -31.71 -28.75 -44.44
CA ASN A 164 -32.83 -28.62 -45.37
C ASN A 164 -33.75 -27.44 -45.02
N HIS A 165 -33.64 -26.41 -45.87
CA HIS A 165 -34.72 -25.56 -46.34
C HIS A 165 -35.51 -24.73 -45.32
N CYS A 166 -35.17 -23.43 -45.23
CA CYS A 166 -35.94 -22.35 -45.89
C CYS A 166 -35.87 -21.03 -45.10
N GLY A 167 -35.19 -20.03 -45.68
CA GLY A 167 -35.63 -18.64 -45.61
C GLY A 167 -35.19 -17.77 -44.41
N HIS A 168 -34.52 -16.68 -44.79
CA HIS A 168 -34.57 -15.34 -44.18
C HIS A 168 -33.42 -14.88 -43.25
N VAL A 169 -32.85 -13.74 -43.64
CA VAL A 169 -31.72 -12.96 -43.08
C VAL A 169 -32.20 -12.08 -41.89
N PRO A 170 -31.33 -11.66 -40.94
CA PRO A 170 -31.70 -11.27 -39.58
C PRO A 170 -31.87 -9.75 -39.37
N VAL A 171 -32.59 -9.35 -38.31
CA VAL A 171 -32.74 -7.94 -37.85
C VAL A 171 -32.78 -7.92 -36.30
N PRO A 172 -32.23 -6.90 -35.61
CA PRO A 172 -31.56 -7.04 -34.30
C PRO A 172 -32.48 -6.88 -33.09
N ILE A 173 -32.06 -7.43 -31.94
CA ILE A 173 -32.74 -7.24 -30.65
C ILE A 173 -32.32 -5.87 -30.08
N GLN A 174 -33.30 -4.98 -29.95
CA GLN A 174 -33.22 -3.70 -29.27
C GLN A 174 -33.07 -3.88 -27.75
N LEU A 175 -32.05 -3.25 -27.17
CA LEU A 175 -31.94 -3.01 -25.73
C LEU A 175 -32.94 -1.92 -25.33
N SER A 176 -33.96 -2.30 -24.55
CA SER A 176 -34.77 -1.34 -23.81
C SER A 176 -34.99 -1.86 -22.39
N PHE A 177 -34.24 -1.32 -21.44
CA PHE A 177 -34.68 -1.23 -20.06
C PHE A 177 -35.14 0.20 -19.84
N ALA A 178 -36.46 0.37 -19.87
CA ALA A 178 -37.12 1.60 -19.49
C ALA A 178 -37.12 1.76 -17.97
N LEU A 179 -37.02 3.03 -17.60
CA LEU A 179 -37.19 3.62 -16.29
C LEU A 179 -38.63 3.42 -15.74
N GLU A 180 -38.75 3.63 -14.42
CA GLU A 180 -39.99 3.85 -13.62
C GLU A 180 -40.79 2.60 -13.18
N MET A 181 -41.18 2.44 -11.91
CA MET A 181 -41.41 3.39 -10.81
C MET A 181 -40.85 2.89 -9.47
#